data_AF-A0A953JC43-F1
#
_entry.id   AF-A0A953JC43-F1
#
_cell.length_a   1.000
_cell.length_b   1.000
_cell.length_c   1.000
_cell.angle_alpha   90.00
_cell.angle_beta   90.00
_cell.angle_gamma   90.00
#
_symmetry.space_group_name_H-M   'P 1'
#
loop_
_entity.id
_entity.type
_entity.pdbx_description
1 polymer ?
#
loop_
_entity_poly.entity_id
_entity_poly.type
_entity_poly.pdbx_seq_one_letter_code
_entity_poly.pdbx_strand_id
1 'polypeptide(L)'
;LTLRGAPMRRGHLLTVDEIIDSSEERRRLALDSGAAAVDMETEAIARACAERGIPLLSLRVITDTPRQPFPAPRSVLFNLGKQRVDLAKLTAFFLARPHRLPRLVRFAGNIRRAKRTLADTLVRALQAL
;
A
#
# COMPACT_ATOMS: atom_id res chain seq x y z
N LEU A 1 -9.80 -14.84 13.79
CA LEU A 1 -10.73 -13.94 13.06
C LEU A 1 -10.82 -14.42 11.62
N THR A 2 -11.85 -15.19 11.30
CA THR A 2 -12.13 -15.66 9.94
C THR A 2 -13.28 -14.83 9.41
N LEU A 3 -12.99 -13.68 8.81
CA LEU A 3 -14.03 -12.82 8.22
C LEU A 3 -14.32 -13.37 6.81
N ARG A 4 -15.50 -13.95 6.61
CA ARG A 4 -15.93 -14.45 5.30
C ARG A 4 -16.12 -13.25 4.34
N GLY A 5 -15.36 -13.20 3.24
CA GLY A 5 -15.52 -12.17 2.20
C GLY A 5 -14.32 -11.97 1.26
N ALA A 6 -13.10 -12.33 1.68
CA ALA A 6 -11.89 -12.41 0.85
C ALA A 6 -10.84 -13.25 1.61
N PRO A 7 -9.88 -13.91 0.94
CA PRO A 7 -8.81 -14.63 1.65
C PRO A 7 -7.97 -13.62 2.47
N MET A 8 -8.10 -13.69 3.80
CA MET A 8 -7.27 -12.92 4.73
C MET A 8 -6.03 -13.73 5.11
N ARG A 9 -4.88 -13.06 5.12
CA ARG A 9 -3.62 -13.64 5.61
C ARG A 9 -3.09 -12.76 6.73
N ARG A 10 -2.65 -13.40 7.81
CA ARG A 10 -1.79 -12.75 8.80
C ARG A 10 -0.36 -12.79 8.30
N GLY A 11 0.38 -11.72 8.52
CA GLY A 11 1.77 -11.63 8.11
C GLY A 11 2.43 -10.40 8.73
N HIS A 12 3.76 -10.39 8.70
CA HIS A 12 4.54 -9.23 9.15
C HIS A 12 4.39 -8.10 8.14
N LEU A 13 4.35 -6.87 8.64
CA LEU A 13 4.39 -5.65 7.85
C LEU A 13 5.73 -4.97 8.15
N LEU A 14 6.44 -4.58 7.10
CA LEU A 14 7.67 -3.82 7.23
C LEU A 14 7.39 -2.35 6.89
N THR A 15 7.72 -1.43 7.79
CA THR A 15 7.68 0.00 7.51
C THR A 15 9.02 0.43 6.90
N VAL A 16 8.97 1.21 5.83
CA VAL A 16 10.14 1.73 5.10
C VAL A 16 10.02 3.24 4.91
N ASP A 17 11.14 3.94 4.84
CA ASP A 17 11.15 5.41 4.73
C ASP A 17 10.84 5.91 3.31
N GLU A 18 10.97 5.05 2.30
CA GLU A 18 10.80 5.41 0.89
C GLU A 18 9.99 4.40 0.09
N ILE A 19 9.39 4.89 -1.01
CA ILE A 19 8.69 4.04 -1.97
C ILE A 19 9.67 3.10 -2.67
N ILE A 20 9.39 1.79 -2.58
CA ILE A 20 10.14 0.75 -3.28
C ILE A 20 9.56 0.49 -4.67
N ASP A 21 10.29 0.90 -5.71
CA ASP A 21 9.91 0.71 -7.12
C ASP A 21 10.57 -0.55 -7.74
N SER A 22 11.77 -0.91 -7.27
CA SER A 22 12.53 -2.05 -7.81
C SER A 22 11.90 -3.38 -7.41
N SER A 23 11.65 -4.24 -8.40
CA SER A 23 11.19 -5.62 -8.14
C SER A 23 12.23 -6.45 -7.42
N GLU A 24 13.52 -6.19 -7.68
CA GLU A 24 14.63 -6.85 -6.99
C GLU A 24 14.67 -6.44 -5.52
N GLU A 25 14.53 -5.15 -5.23
CA GLU A 25 14.49 -4.64 -3.87
C GLU A 25 13.29 -5.17 -3.10
N ARG A 26 12.10 -5.22 -3.71
CA ARG A 26 10.92 -5.86 -3.12
C ARG A 26 11.19 -7.32 -2.76
N ARG A 27 11.88 -8.06 -3.64
CA ARG A 27 12.24 -9.46 -3.38
C ARG A 27 13.24 -9.58 -2.25
N ARG A 28 14.28 -8.74 -2.23
CA ARG A 28 15.28 -8.70 -1.17
C ARG A 28 14.63 -8.42 0.18
N LEU A 29 13.82 -7.37 0.29
CA LEU A 29 13.09 -7.03 1.52
C LEU A 29 12.18 -8.17 1.98
N ALA A 30 11.46 -8.83 1.06
CA ALA A 30 10.59 -9.96 1.41
C ALA A 30 11.39 -11.16 1.95
N LEU A 31 12.56 -11.47 1.38
CA LEU A 31 13.43 -12.56 1.83
C LEU A 31 14.08 -12.24 3.18
N ASP A 32 14.62 -11.02 3.33
CA ASP A 32 15.39 -10.63 4.51
C ASP A 32 14.50 -10.41 5.74
N SER A 33 13.30 -9.85 5.55
CA SER A 33 12.38 -9.52 6.66
C SER A 33 11.28 -10.55 6.90
N GLY A 34 10.99 -11.42 5.93
CA GLY A 34 9.79 -12.26 5.95
C GLY A 34 8.47 -11.48 5.90
N ALA A 35 8.50 -10.19 5.57
CA ALA A 35 7.31 -9.34 5.51
C ALA A 35 6.39 -9.72 4.35
N ALA A 36 5.09 -9.73 4.64
CA ALA A 36 4.04 -9.98 3.65
C ALA A 36 3.68 -8.71 2.85
N ALA A 37 3.97 -7.54 3.41
CA ALA A 37 3.71 -6.24 2.79
C ALA A 37 4.68 -5.19 3.35
N VAL A 38 4.75 -4.06 2.65
CA VAL A 38 5.47 -2.86 3.10
C VAL A 38 4.52 -1.66 3.15
N ASP A 39 4.78 -0.74 4.07
CA ASP A 39 4.15 0.58 4.12
C ASP A 39 5.14 1.63 4.65
N MET A 40 4.71 2.86 4.93
CA MET A 40 5.61 3.94 5.35
C MET A 40 5.27 4.52 6.74
N GLU A 41 4.20 4.06 7.40
CA GLU A 41 3.67 4.74 8.59
C GLU A 41 3.37 3.81 9.77
N THR A 42 3.17 2.50 9.55
CA THR A 42 2.61 1.63 10.61
C THR A 42 3.49 1.55 11.84
N GLU A 43 4.81 1.44 11.71
CA GLU A 43 5.68 1.33 12.88
C GLU A 43 5.53 2.53 13.82
N ALA A 44 5.51 3.75 13.28
CA ALA A 44 5.34 4.96 14.07
C ALA A 44 4.00 4.98 14.81
N ILE A 45 2.91 4.55 14.15
CA ILE A 45 1.58 4.43 14.75
C ILE A 45 1.58 3.35 15.84
N ALA A 46 2.16 2.18 15.57
CA ALA A 46 2.23 1.05 16.50
C ALA A 46 3.00 1.41 17.77
N ARG A 47 4.13 2.12 17.63
CA ARG A 47 4.92 2.63 18.76
C ARG A 47 4.11 3.60 19.62
N ALA A 48 3.45 4.58 19.01
CA ALA A 48 2.64 5.55 19.73
C ALA A 48 1.45 4.90 20.47
N CYS A 49 0.83 3.87 19.88
CA CYS A 49 -0.23 3.07 20.52
C CYS A 49 0.31 2.27 21.71
N ALA A 50 1.46 1.60 21.54
CA ALA A 50 2.07 0.78 22.59
C ALA A 50 2.46 1.63 23.82
N GLU A 51 3.05 2.81 23.61
CA GLU A 51 3.39 3.76 24.68
C GLU A 51 2.16 4.20 25.49
N ARG A 52 0.96 4.17 24.91
CA ARG A 52 -0.29 4.62 25.53
C ARG A 52 -1.20 3.45 25.95
N GLY A 53 -0.75 2.21 25.80
CA GLY A 53 -1.57 1.03 26.10
C GLY A 53 -2.81 0.89 25.20
N ILE A 54 -2.80 1.48 24.00
CA ILE A 54 -3.93 1.42 23.06
C ILE A 54 -3.77 0.18 22.16
N PRO A 55 -4.74 -0.77 22.15
CA PRO A 55 -4.71 -1.90 21.24
C PRO A 55 -4.75 -1.43 19.77
N LEU A 56 -3.94 -2.04 18.91
CA LEU A 56 -3.85 -1.72 17.49
C LEU A 56 -4.07 -2.96 16.62
N LEU A 57 -4.91 -2.80 15.59
CA LEU A 57 -5.07 -3.76 14.49
C LEU A 57 -4.77 -3.05 13.16
N SER A 58 -3.74 -3.51 12.45
CA SER A 58 -3.44 -3.04 11.08
C SER A 58 -4.11 -3.97 10.06
N LEU A 59 -5.06 -3.42 9.29
CA LEU A 59 -5.73 -4.13 8.20
C LEU A 59 -5.31 -3.50 6.87
N ARG A 60 -4.82 -4.32 5.93
CA ARG A 60 -4.28 -3.87 4.66
C ARG A 60 -4.91 -4.61 3.49
N VAL A 61 -5.08 -3.92 2.37
CA VAL A 61 -5.37 -4.51 1.06
C VAL A 61 -4.23 -4.16 0.12
N ILE A 62 -3.76 -5.15 -0.64
CA ILE A 62 -2.62 -4.99 -1.55
C ILE A 62 -3.09 -4.32 -2.85
N THR A 63 -2.54 -3.15 -3.15
CA THR A 63 -2.91 -2.32 -4.30
C THR A 63 -2.03 -2.53 -5.53
N ASP A 64 -0.78 -2.91 -5.28
CA ASP A 64 0.25 -3.21 -6.29
C ASP A 64 1.09 -4.40 -5.84
N THR A 65 1.61 -5.14 -6.81
CA THR A 65 2.47 -6.30 -6.59
C THR A 65 3.66 -6.23 -7.53
N PRO A 66 4.73 -7.02 -7.34
CA PRO A 66 5.82 -7.09 -8.33
C PRO A 66 5.34 -7.41 -9.76
N ARG A 67 4.24 -8.18 -9.90
CA ARG A 67 3.63 -8.49 -11.21
C ARG A 67 2.69 -7.40 -11.72
N GLN A 68 2.20 -6.54 -10.84
CA GLN A 68 1.28 -5.45 -11.13
C GLN A 68 1.77 -4.18 -10.41
N PRO A 69 2.91 -3.62 -10.84
CA PRO A 69 3.50 -2.48 -10.16
C PRO A 69 2.70 -1.21 -10.41
N PHE A 70 2.90 -0.22 -9.55
CA PHE A 70 2.32 1.10 -9.70
C PHE A 70 2.65 1.70 -11.09
N PRO A 71 1.71 2.42 -11.75
CA PRO A 71 1.83 2.81 -13.15
C PRO A 71 2.80 3.98 -13.44
N ALA A 72 3.44 4.57 -12.44
CA ALA A 72 4.44 5.63 -12.56
C ALA A 72 5.69 5.32 -11.70
N PRO A 73 6.87 5.85 -12.05
CA PRO A 73 8.08 5.63 -11.27
C PRO A 73 8.07 6.42 -9.96
N ARG A 74 8.86 5.99 -8.97
CA ARG A 74 9.00 6.68 -7.67
C ARG A 74 9.34 8.17 -7.80
N SER A 75 10.20 8.53 -8.76
CA SER A 75 10.68 9.89 -9.00
C SER A 75 9.58 10.87 -9.45
N VAL A 76 8.49 10.33 -9.98
CA VAL A 76 7.31 11.09 -10.41
C VAL A 76 6.23 11.08 -9.33
N LEU A 77 6.19 10.01 -8.53
CA LEU A 77 5.23 9.83 -7.46
C LEU A 77 5.49 10.71 -6.26
N PHE A 78 6.72 10.79 -5.79
CA PHE A 78 7.01 11.34 -4.48
C PHE A 78 8.00 12.50 -4.58
N ASN A 79 7.67 13.60 -3.90
CA ASN A 79 8.62 14.66 -3.67
C ASN A 79 9.28 14.44 -2.30
N LEU A 80 10.54 13.99 -2.31
CA LEU A 80 11.35 13.76 -1.11
C LEU A 80 11.37 14.97 -0.16
N GLY A 81 11.38 16.21 -0.70
CA GLY A 81 11.41 17.43 0.11
C GLY A 81 10.07 17.84 0.72
N LYS A 82 8.94 17.27 0.25
CA LYS A 82 7.58 17.62 0.74
C LYS A 82 6.83 16.43 1.33
N GLN A 83 7.44 15.24 1.34
CA GLN A 83 6.84 13.96 1.74
C GLN A 83 5.42 13.73 1.21
N ARG A 84 5.17 14.19 -0.02
CA ARG A 84 3.84 14.21 -0.64
C ARG A 84 3.91 13.83 -2.09
N VAL A 85 2.75 13.38 -2.59
CA VAL A 85 2.59 13.07 -4.01
C VAL A 85 2.68 14.35 -4.83
N ASP A 86 3.55 14.38 -5.83
CA ASP A 86 3.67 15.51 -6.75
C ASP A 86 2.68 15.33 -7.91
N LEU A 87 1.45 15.83 -7.71
CA LEU A 87 0.37 15.69 -8.70
C LEU A 87 0.75 16.34 -10.04
N ALA A 88 1.50 17.43 -10.04
CA ALA A 88 1.90 18.12 -11.26
C ALA A 88 2.90 17.29 -12.09
N LYS A 89 3.89 16.67 -11.44
CA LYS A 89 4.80 15.74 -12.12
C LYS A 89 4.07 14.50 -12.61
N LEU A 90 3.14 13.97 -11.80
CA LEU A 90 2.36 12.80 -12.17
C LEU A 90 1.48 13.06 -13.39
N THR A 91 0.77 14.20 -13.44
CA THR A 91 -0.06 14.56 -14.60
C THR A 91 0.79 14.81 -15.84
N ALA A 92 1.88 15.57 -15.73
CA ALA A 92 2.82 15.80 -16.82
C ALA A 92 3.40 14.49 -17.39
N PHE A 93 3.74 13.53 -16.52
CA PHE A 93 4.25 12.23 -16.92
C PHE A 93 3.25 11.42 -17.76
N PHE A 94 1.97 11.42 -17.37
CA PHE A 94 0.93 10.70 -18.12
C PHE A 94 0.51 11.41 -19.41
N LEU A 95 0.54 12.75 -19.43
CA LEU A 95 0.33 13.52 -20.67
C LEU A 95 1.45 13.25 -21.69
N ALA A 96 2.70 13.18 -21.25
CA ALA A 96 3.84 12.85 -22.10
C ALA A 96 3.86 11.37 -22.55
N ARG A 97 3.10 10.48 -21.88
CA ARG A 97 3.08 9.03 -22.16
C ARG A 97 1.66 8.47 -22.19
N PRO A 98 0.83 8.87 -23.17
CA PRO A 98 -0.59 8.49 -23.22
C PRO A 98 -0.79 6.96 -23.33
N HIS A 99 0.15 6.22 -23.92
CA HIS A 99 0.13 4.76 -23.97
C HIS A 99 0.15 4.08 -22.58
N ARG A 100 0.51 4.80 -21.50
CA ARG A 100 0.47 4.30 -20.12
C ARG A 100 -0.88 4.54 -19.42
N LEU A 101 -1.76 5.38 -19.99
CA LEU A 101 -3.07 5.70 -19.41
C LEU A 101 -3.96 4.46 -19.14
N PRO A 102 -4.02 3.43 -20.02
CA PRO A 102 -4.79 2.23 -19.72
C PRO A 102 -4.34 1.52 -18.44
N ARG A 103 -3.03 1.51 -18.14
CA ARG A 103 -2.49 0.97 -16.89
C ARG A 103 -2.92 1.80 -15.69
N LEU A 104 -2.93 3.13 -15.81
CA LEU A 104 -3.41 4.03 -14.77
C LEU A 104 -4.90 3.84 -14.48
N VAL A 105 -5.74 3.75 -15.53
CA VAL A 105 -7.18 3.51 -15.38
C VAL A 105 -7.44 2.14 -14.71
N ARG A 106 -6.71 1.10 -15.11
CA ARG A 106 -6.79 -0.22 -14.47
C ARG A 106 -6.40 -0.16 -12.99
N PHE A 107 -5.30 0.51 -12.68
CA PHE A 107 -4.85 0.73 -11.31
C PHE A 107 -5.90 1.49 -10.49
N ALA A 108 -6.47 2.57 -11.01
CA ALA A 108 -7.55 3.31 -10.34
C ALA A 108 -8.81 2.43 -10.11
N GLY A 109 -9.14 1.56 -11.07
CA GLY A 109 -10.17 0.52 -10.88
C GLY A 109 -9.85 -0.45 -9.75
N ASN A 110 -8.61 -0.91 -9.66
CA ASN A 110 -8.13 -1.78 -8.57
C ASN A 110 -8.22 -1.07 -7.21
N ILE A 111 -7.79 0.20 -7.12
CA ILE A 111 -7.90 1.00 -5.88
C ILE A 111 -9.36 1.11 -5.43
N ARG A 112 -10.30 1.38 -6.34
CA ARG A 112 -11.73 1.47 -6.00
C ARG A 112 -12.28 0.16 -5.44
N ARG A 113 -11.89 -0.98 -6.02
CA ARG A 113 -12.24 -2.31 -5.49
C ARG A 113 -11.59 -2.56 -4.13
N ALA A 114 -10.29 -2.31 -4.02
CA ALA A 114 -9.52 -2.49 -2.78
C ALA A 114 -10.09 -1.70 -1.61
N LYS A 115 -10.46 -0.43 -1.84
CA LYS A 115 -11.13 0.41 -0.83
C LYS A 115 -12.45 -0.19 -0.36
N ARG A 116 -13.28 -0.68 -1.28
CA ARG A 116 -14.56 -1.32 -0.94
C ARG A 116 -14.34 -2.59 -0.12
N THR A 117 -13.44 -3.47 -0.57
CA THR A 117 -13.07 -4.69 0.16
C THR A 117 -12.54 -4.38 1.56
N LEU A 118 -11.69 -3.36 1.71
CA LEU A 118 -11.17 -2.94 3.00
C LEU A 118 -12.29 -2.45 3.93
N ALA A 119 -13.18 -1.59 3.43
CA ALA A 119 -14.31 -1.07 4.20
C ALA A 119 -15.25 -2.20 4.64
N ASP A 120 -15.65 -3.07 3.73
CA ASP A 120 -16.53 -4.21 4.03
C ASP A 120 -15.89 -5.16 5.05
N THR A 121 -14.58 -5.41 4.94
CA THR A 121 -13.84 -6.27 5.87
C THR A 121 -13.74 -5.62 7.24
N LEU A 122 -13.51 -4.30 7.31
CA LEU A 122 -13.45 -3.55 8.55
C LEU A 122 -14.79 -3.59 9.29
N VAL A 123 -15.91 -3.33 8.59
CA VAL A 123 -17.25 -3.40 9.19
C VAL A 123 -17.50 -4.79 9.78
N ARG A 124 -17.17 -5.85 9.04
CA ARG A 124 -17.32 -7.23 9.53
C ARG A 124 -16.40 -7.53 10.71
N ALA A 125 -15.17 -7.01 10.71
CA ALA A 125 -14.24 -7.17 11.81
C ALA A 125 -14.79 -6.58 13.11
N LEU A 126 -15.35 -5.37 13.02
CA LEU A 126 -15.93 -4.66 14.16
C LEU A 126 -17.22 -5.33 14.67
N GLN A 127 -18.03 -5.91 13.78
CA GLN A 127 -19.23 -6.66 14.16
C GLN A 127 -18.94 -8.01 14.84
N ALA A 128 -17.72 -8.52 14.72
CA ALA A 128 -17.29 -9.79 15.32
C ALA A 128 -16.51 -9.61 16.64
N LEU A 129 -16.31 -8.36 17.07
CA LEU A 129 -15.83 -8.00 18.40
C LEU A 129 -17.01 -7.93 19.37
#